data_AF-A0A9P6H1N5-F1
#
_entry.id   AF-A0A9P6H1N5-F1
#
_cell.length_a   1.000
_cell.length_b   1.000
_cell.length_c   1.000
_cell.angle_alpha   90.00
_cell.angle_beta   90.00
_cell.angle_gamma   90.00
#
_symmetry.space_group_name_H-M   'P 1'
#
loop_
_entity.id
_entity.type
_entity.pdbx_description
1 polymer ?
#
loop_
_entity_poly.entity_id
_entity_poly.type
_entity_poly.pdbx_seq_one_letter_code
_entity_poly.pdbx_strand_id
1 'polypeptide(L)'
;MEEIKNDILLNYSEKKLAILFYFYDNMEVEEVLYFWSCINQIINKDIALNVISFLMNSQENPITFPKYAQRSLNYHIHQVNKKVAKLLPRKYSQYVKQLKLFRFTKETASGLEAKQKIFDPFMFLVNSVYNILIKTSSLEITNSVENHFYSGTTLDFSMTVILLHLIKYTPKEDIPLYIKHVTNIIDNPKDVLDYINTNKPYSDILIQSIYFLNYDLYEQILLLIYDSWKYYRVDLLELLVVFDITQFKLRDDNIDILKYIIAHRPAYLKDAVEVMISSMSRNTVVSILVEYYDFLEPYFNALDLSFEEAIEASKKNTNILNIAYKKINTPEDRDRFFSTLKAADSSFILSFIKQNEDSDLISFIVTHIQLKDSLKDYILDRYLRDQKLFYKLLIYCDKPTVLPFVEEFLTDKNSMSAFLMVLKPTDILVHALNIENVKIGIRIIDISFEMSNFNENDYIYAMNTCEKDMPPLLIRVLILTFKKYQHLKSYIVSFLYKLINRGALEKDSYRIGIIRCLEMLESASIDILTSLPERTIVNILERSKTLCKICRDNIFRRENNNKREVNSLRRIIRERF
;
A
#
# COMPACT_ATOMS: atom_id res chain seq x y z
N MET A 1 -69.78 -13.40 15.17
CA MET A 1 -69.35 -14.76 15.65
C MET A 1 -68.92 -15.75 14.55
N GLU A 2 -69.76 -16.11 13.57
CA GLU A 2 -69.37 -17.05 12.49
C GLU A 2 -68.24 -16.53 11.60
N GLU A 3 -68.21 -15.21 11.34
CA GLU A 3 -67.11 -14.55 10.62
C GLU A 3 -65.79 -14.65 11.39
N ILE A 4 -65.79 -14.40 12.70
CA ILE A 4 -64.61 -14.58 13.58
C ILE A 4 -64.10 -16.03 13.51
N LYS A 5 -65.01 -17.01 13.57
CA LYS A 5 -64.67 -18.43 13.43
C LYS A 5 -64.05 -18.73 12.06
N ASN A 6 -64.67 -18.23 10.99
CA ASN A 6 -64.21 -18.46 9.62
C ASN A 6 -62.84 -17.80 9.36
N ASP A 7 -62.62 -16.59 9.86
CA ASP A 7 -61.42 -15.82 9.58
C ASP A 7 -60.24 -16.15 10.51
N ILE A 8 -60.50 -16.66 11.71
CA ILE A 8 -59.45 -17.03 12.68
C ILE A 8 -59.18 -18.53 12.68
N LEU A 9 -60.21 -19.39 12.67
CA LEU A 9 -60.02 -20.85 12.85
C LEU A 9 -59.97 -21.63 11.52
N LEU A 10 -60.67 -21.18 10.47
CA LEU A 10 -60.82 -21.97 9.23
C LEU A 10 -59.98 -21.43 8.06
N ASN A 11 -59.87 -20.10 7.89
CA ASN A 11 -59.16 -19.45 6.79
C ASN A 11 -58.21 -18.34 7.28
N TYR A 12 -57.32 -18.71 8.21
CA TYR A 12 -56.39 -17.76 8.85
C TYR A 12 -55.49 -17.03 7.83
N SER A 13 -55.38 -15.71 7.99
CA SER A 13 -54.29 -14.90 7.42
C SER A 13 -53.98 -13.70 8.32
N GLU A 14 -52.74 -13.22 8.30
CA GLU A 14 -52.32 -12.07 9.12
C GLU A 14 -53.11 -10.80 8.78
N LYS A 15 -53.46 -10.60 7.50
CA LYS A 15 -54.28 -9.47 7.05
C LYS A 15 -55.68 -9.50 7.67
N LYS A 16 -56.30 -10.68 7.76
CA LYS A 16 -57.62 -10.85 8.41
C LYS A 16 -57.55 -10.65 9.91
N LEU A 17 -56.48 -11.15 10.56
CA LEU A 17 -56.25 -10.90 11.98
C LEU A 17 -56.09 -9.40 12.27
N ALA A 18 -55.34 -8.67 11.45
CA ALA A 18 -55.17 -7.22 11.58
C ALA A 18 -56.48 -6.44 11.38
N ILE A 19 -57.33 -6.87 10.43
CA ILE A 19 -58.67 -6.30 10.22
C ILE A 19 -59.55 -6.54 11.46
N LEU A 20 -59.53 -7.74 12.04
CA LEU A 20 -60.28 -8.03 13.26
C LEU A 20 -59.75 -7.26 14.48
N PHE A 21 -58.45 -7.01 14.57
CA PHE A 21 -57.89 -6.11 15.58
C PHE A 21 -58.33 -4.66 15.39
N TYR A 22 -58.43 -4.19 14.14
CA TYR A 22 -58.93 -2.85 13.82
C TYR A 22 -60.39 -2.65 14.26
N PHE A 23 -61.23 -3.69 14.13
CA PHE A 23 -62.63 -3.64 14.55
C PHE A 23 -62.86 -4.08 16.00
N TYR A 24 -61.82 -4.39 16.77
CA TYR A 24 -61.92 -4.96 18.12
C TYR A 24 -62.75 -4.09 19.08
N ASP A 25 -62.59 -2.77 19.03
CA ASP A 25 -63.32 -1.83 19.91
C ASP A 25 -64.81 -1.72 19.55
N ASN A 26 -65.22 -2.22 18.39
CA ASN A 26 -66.60 -2.22 17.91
C ASN A 26 -67.29 -3.60 18.06
N MET A 27 -66.60 -4.62 18.61
CA MET A 27 -67.16 -5.96 18.80
C MET A 27 -68.11 -6.01 20.01
N GLU A 28 -69.17 -6.83 19.91
CA GLU A 28 -70.02 -7.10 21.06
C GLU A 28 -69.27 -7.93 22.13
N VAL A 29 -69.77 -7.89 23.37
CA VAL A 29 -69.10 -8.49 24.54
C VAL A 29 -68.85 -9.99 24.36
N GLU A 30 -69.83 -10.72 23.82
CA GLU A 30 -69.72 -12.15 23.54
C GLU A 30 -68.71 -12.44 22.42
N GLU A 31 -68.63 -11.54 21.43
CA GLU A 31 -67.71 -11.62 20.31
C GLU A 31 -66.27 -11.39 20.73
N VAL A 32 -66.02 -10.43 21.62
CA VAL A 32 -64.70 -10.18 22.21
C VAL A 32 -64.20 -11.41 22.98
N LEU A 33 -65.07 -12.03 23.79
CA LEU A 33 -64.72 -13.24 24.54
C LEU A 33 -64.43 -14.42 23.61
N TYR A 34 -65.25 -14.59 22.57
CA TYR A 34 -65.08 -15.64 21.58
C TYR A 34 -63.84 -15.44 20.72
N PHE A 35 -63.55 -14.20 20.32
CA PHE A 35 -62.34 -13.80 19.61
C PHE A 35 -61.09 -14.25 20.36
N TRP A 36 -60.95 -13.90 21.65
CA TRP A 36 -59.78 -14.31 22.44
C TRP A 36 -59.71 -15.81 22.72
N SER A 37 -60.87 -16.48 22.80
CA SER A 37 -60.92 -17.94 22.84
C SER A 37 -60.34 -18.55 21.55
N CYS A 38 -60.71 -18.03 20.38
CA CYS A 38 -60.20 -18.49 19.08
C CYS A 38 -58.71 -18.18 18.91
N ILE A 39 -58.24 -16.98 19.27
CA ILE A 39 -56.82 -16.62 19.25
C ILE A 39 -55.99 -17.56 20.13
N ASN A 40 -56.48 -17.89 21.33
CA ASN A 40 -55.78 -18.81 22.21
C ASN A 40 -55.64 -20.23 21.59
N GLN A 41 -56.53 -20.64 20.69
CA GLN A 41 -56.44 -21.94 20.02
C GLN A 41 -55.40 -21.97 18.89
N ILE A 42 -55.25 -20.87 18.13
CA ILE A 42 -54.40 -20.83 16.94
C ILE A 42 -52.99 -20.27 17.17
N ILE A 43 -52.72 -19.69 18.34
CA ILE A 43 -51.46 -18.97 18.57
C ILE A 43 -50.24 -19.87 18.43
N ASN A 44 -49.34 -19.48 17.53
CA ASN A 44 -48.06 -20.12 17.26
C ASN A 44 -46.93 -19.06 17.30
N LYS A 45 -45.70 -19.41 16.92
CA LYS A 45 -44.54 -18.50 17.04
C LYS A 45 -44.67 -17.24 16.19
N ASP A 46 -45.21 -17.35 14.98
CA ASP A 46 -45.30 -16.25 14.02
C ASP A 46 -46.44 -15.29 14.41
N ILE A 47 -47.58 -15.86 14.84
CA ILE A 47 -48.76 -15.11 15.28
C ILE A 47 -48.52 -14.40 16.62
N ALA A 48 -47.70 -14.98 17.49
CA ALA A 48 -47.42 -14.41 18.82
C ALA A 48 -46.83 -13.00 18.77
N LEU A 49 -46.10 -12.64 17.69
CA LEU A 49 -45.55 -11.30 17.48
C LEU A 49 -46.63 -10.27 17.12
N ASN A 50 -47.62 -10.65 16.32
CA ASN A 50 -48.73 -9.75 15.97
C ASN A 50 -49.67 -9.55 17.17
N VAL A 51 -49.93 -10.62 17.91
CA VAL A 51 -50.79 -10.59 19.11
C VAL A 51 -50.16 -9.78 20.24
N ILE A 52 -48.84 -9.86 20.47
CA ILE A 52 -48.18 -9.10 21.54
C ILE A 52 -48.22 -7.59 21.27
N SER A 53 -48.01 -7.16 20.02
CA SER A 53 -48.05 -5.75 19.64
C SER A 53 -49.44 -5.14 19.88
N PHE A 54 -50.50 -5.87 19.51
CA PHE A 54 -51.87 -5.44 19.82
C PHE A 54 -52.13 -5.40 21.33
N LEU A 55 -51.77 -6.46 22.07
CA LEU A 55 -52.00 -6.52 23.52
C LEU A 55 -51.29 -5.41 24.28
N MET A 56 -50.06 -5.05 23.90
CA MET A 56 -49.34 -3.95 24.52
C MET A 56 -50.07 -2.63 24.32
N ASN A 57 -50.50 -2.33 23.09
CA ASN A 57 -51.27 -1.11 22.78
C ASN A 57 -52.61 -1.08 23.54
N SER A 58 -53.37 -2.16 23.52
CA SER A 58 -54.68 -2.21 24.17
C SER A 58 -54.60 -2.21 25.71
N GLN A 59 -53.48 -2.62 26.31
CA GLN A 59 -53.31 -2.67 27.78
C GLN A 59 -52.82 -1.35 28.39
N GLU A 60 -52.39 -0.39 27.58
CA GLU A 60 -51.94 0.92 28.06
C GLU A 60 -53.08 1.75 28.65
N ASN A 61 -54.28 1.65 28.07
CA ASN A 61 -55.44 2.43 28.47
C ASN A 61 -56.53 1.56 29.14
N PRO A 62 -57.25 2.07 30.15
CA PRO A 62 -58.37 1.34 30.74
C PRO A 62 -59.50 1.15 29.71
N ILE A 63 -59.98 -0.08 29.56
CA ILE A 63 -61.07 -0.41 28.61
C ILE A 63 -62.44 -0.39 29.30
N THR A 64 -63.46 0.04 28.57
CA THR A 64 -64.88 -0.04 28.98
C THR A 64 -65.41 -1.44 28.66
N PHE A 65 -65.74 -2.22 29.69
CA PHE A 65 -66.28 -3.58 29.50
C PHE A 65 -67.28 -3.93 30.62
N PRO A 66 -68.38 -4.66 30.36
CA PRO A 66 -69.41 -4.91 31.38
C PRO A 66 -68.89 -5.70 32.57
N LYS A 67 -69.23 -5.26 33.79
CA LYS A 67 -68.72 -5.85 35.05
C LYS A 67 -68.89 -7.37 35.15
N TYR A 68 -69.99 -7.94 34.62
CA TYR A 68 -70.23 -9.38 34.65
C TYR A 68 -69.27 -10.19 33.77
N ALA A 69 -68.68 -9.58 32.73
CA ALA A 69 -67.81 -10.23 31.75
C ALA A 69 -66.31 -9.90 31.93
N GLN A 70 -65.97 -8.89 32.73
CA GLN A 70 -64.59 -8.46 32.99
C GLN A 70 -63.67 -9.59 33.48
N ARG A 71 -64.16 -10.44 34.39
CA ARG A 71 -63.38 -11.57 34.93
C ARG A 71 -63.09 -12.63 33.85
N SER A 72 -64.05 -12.90 32.99
CA SER A 72 -63.92 -13.85 31.88
C SER A 72 -62.95 -13.34 30.82
N LEU A 73 -63.01 -12.05 30.47
CA LEU A 73 -62.07 -11.45 29.53
C LEU A 73 -60.63 -11.54 30.04
N ASN A 74 -60.39 -11.13 31.30
CA ASN A 74 -59.06 -11.23 31.88
C ASN A 74 -58.55 -12.68 32.02
N TYR A 75 -59.44 -13.66 32.16
CA TYR A 75 -59.06 -15.08 32.10
C TYR A 75 -58.52 -15.46 30.72
N HIS A 76 -59.20 -15.09 29.63
CA HIS A 76 -58.74 -15.38 28.27
C HIS A 76 -57.42 -14.67 27.95
N ILE A 77 -57.28 -13.40 28.33
CA ILE A 77 -56.04 -12.63 28.15
C ILE A 77 -54.89 -13.23 28.95
N HIS A 78 -55.13 -13.71 30.17
CA HIS A 78 -54.10 -14.39 30.95
C HIS A 78 -53.57 -15.65 30.23
N GLN A 79 -54.46 -16.46 29.66
CA GLN A 79 -54.07 -17.67 28.93
C GLN A 79 -53.27 -17.33 27.66
N VAL A 80 -53.71 -16.31 26.92
CA VAL A 80 -53.01 -15.82 25.72
C VAL A 80 -51.62 -15.27 26.09
N ASN A 81 -51.51 -14.40 27.10
CA ASN A 81 -50.23 -13.87 27.59
C ASN A 81 -49.26 -15.00 27.96
N LYS A 82 -49.74 -16.05 28.64
CA LYS A 82 -48.92 -17.21 29.02
C LYS A 82 -48.43 -18.01 27.82
N LYS A 83 -49.24 -18.15 26.77
CA LYS A 83 -48.82 -18.83 25.52
C LYS A 83 -47.85 -17.97 24.73
N VAL A 84 -48.12 -16.67 24.55
CA VAL A 84 -47.21 -15.70 23.91
C VAL A 84 -45.84 -15.73 24.58
N ALA A 85 -45.80 -15.67 25.92
CA ALA A 85 -44.57 -15.71 26.70
C ALA A 85 -43.71 -16.96 26.45
N LYS A 86 -44.34 -18.11 26.19
CA LYS A 86 -43.65 -19.38 25.90
C LYS A 86 -43.19 -19.48 24.45
N LEU A 87 -43.91 -18.87 23.51
CA LEU A 87 -43.67 -19.01 22.07
C LEU A 87 -42.68 -17.98 21.53
N LEU A 88 -42.58 -16.80 22.15
CA LEU A 88 -41.70 -15.74 21.67
C LEU A 88 -40.21 -16.00 21.97
N PRO A 89 -39.31 -15.73 21.00
CA PRO A 89 -37.87 -15.80 21.21
C PRO A 89 -37.36 -14.90 22.36
N ARG A 90 -36.27 -15.30 23.03
CA ARG A 90 -35.69 -14.58 24.18
C ARG A 90 -35.40 -13.09 23.94
N LYS A 91 -35.13 -12.69 22.68
CA LYS A 91 -34.94 -11.29 22.28
C LYS A 91 -36.16 -10.40 22.56
N TYR A 92 -37.37 -10.97 22.62
CA TYR A 92 -38.61 -10.25 22.94
C TYR A 92 -39.07 -10.43 24.41
N SER A 93 -38.24 -11.04 25.26
CA SER A 93 -38.59 -11.33 26.66
C SER A 93 -38.88 -10.08 27.50
N GLN A 94 -38.35 -8.91 27.11
CA GLN A 94 -38.64 -7.63 27.77
C GLN A 94 -40.10 -7.21 27.57
N TYR A 95 -40.66 -7.38 26.36
CA TYR A 95 -42.06 -7.08 26.05
C TYR A 95 -43.02 -8.00 26.78
N VAL A 96 -42.67 -9.30 26.89
CA VAL A 96 -43.45 -10.29 27.65
C VAL A 96 -43.56 -9.91 29.14
N LYS A 97 -42.50 -9.35 29.74
CA LYS A 97 -42.52 -8.89 31.14
C LYS A 97 -43.41 -7.68 31.38
N GLN A 98 -43.75 -6.94 30.33
CA GLN A 98 -44.60 -5.74 30.40
C GLN A 98 -46.08 -6.05 30.22
N LEU A 99 -46.44 -7.24 29.71
CA LEU A 99 -47.82 -7.69 29.55
C LEU A 99 -48.54 -7.77 30.90
N LYS A 100 -49.70 -7.11 30.98
CA LYS A 100 -50.57 -7.05 32.16
C LYS A 100 -51.96 -7.60 31.82
N LEU A 101 -52.83 -7.66 32.82
CA LEU A 101 -54.26 -7.84 32.57
C LEU A 101 -54.89 -6.49 32.25
N PHE A 102 -56.01 -6.48 31.52
CA PHE A 102 -56.72 -5.24 31.21
C PHE A 102 -57.20 -4.57 32.50
N ARG A 103 -57.02 -3.24 32.53
CA ARG A 103 -57.61 -2.36 33.54
C ARG A 103 -58.97 -1.89 33.01
N PHE A 104 -59.99 -1.88 33.85
CA PHE A 104 -61.33 -1.45 33.46
C PHE A 104 -61.65 -0.07 34.02
N THR A 105 -62.30 0.77 33.21
CA THR A 105 -62.85 2.05 33.68
C THR A 105 -63.93 1.80 34.74
N LYS A 106 -63.89 2.57 35.84
CA LYS A 106 -64.96 2.55 36.84
C LYS A 106 -66.15 3.33 36.29
N GLU A 107 -67.24 2.65 35.95
CA GLU A 107 -68.50 3.31 35.62
C GLU A 107 -69.00 4.08 36.85
N THR A 108 -68.94 5.41 36.80
CA THR A 108 -69.76 6.29 37.63
C THR A 108 -70.84 6.90 36.76
N ALA A 109 -72.08 6.71 37.20
CA ALA A 109 -73.28 7.25 36.60
C ALA A 109 -73.30 8.80 36.61
N SER A 110 -74.11 9.34 35.68
CA SER A 110 -74.65 10.71 35.58
C SER A 110 -73.70 11.89 35.26
N GLY A 111 -73.93 12.46 34.06
CA GLY A 111 -74.24 13.90 33.82
C GLY A 111 -73.13 14.96 33.99
N LEU A 112 -72.88 15.71 32.88
CA LEU A 112 -72.55 17.16 32.76
C LEU A 112 -71.55 17.76 33.79
N GLU A 113 -70.40 18.36 33.45
CA GLU A 113 -70.26 19.59 32.66
C GLU A 113 -68.81 19.84 32.18
N ALA A 114 -68.74 20.51 31.03
CA ALA A 114 -67.68 21.29 30.39
C ALA A 114 -66.28 21.44 31.05
N LYS A 115 -65.24 21.12 30.25
CA LYS A 115 -64.12 22.06 30.02
C LYS A 115 -63.81 22.17 28.54
N GLN A 116 -63.80 23.42 28.07
CA GLN A 116 -63.66 23.89 26.70
C GLN A 116 -62.46 23.26 25.98
N LYS A 117 -62.70 22.60 24.84
CA LYS A 117 -61.69 22.52 23.78
C LYS A 117 -61.74 23.84 23.01
N ILE A 118 -60.64 24.56 23.01
CA ILE A 118 -60.41 25.68 22.09
C ILE A 118 -60.50 25.09 20.68
N PHE A 119 -61.44 25.58 19.88
CA PHE A 119 -61.51 25.25 18.46
C PHE A 119 -60.25 25.80 17.80
N ASP A 120 -59.40 24.90 17.30
CA ASP A 120 -58.24 25.23 16.47
C ASP A 120 -58.65 25.03 15.00
N PRO A 121 -58.97 26.12 14.28
CA PRO A 121 -59.42 26.04 12.88
C PRO A 121 -58.37 25.37 11.99
N PHE A 122 -57.09 25.45 12.35
CA PHE A 122 -55.98 24.91 11.58
C PHE A 122 -55.92 23.39 11.68
N MET A 123 -56.09 22.84 12.88
CA MET A 123 -56.17 21.38 13.08
C MET A 123 -57.45 20.77 12.49
N PHE A 124 -58.55 21.51 12.46
CA PHE A 124 -59.76 21.07 11.76
C PHE A 124 -59.58 21.07 10.24
N LEU A 125 -58.93 22.09 9.68
CA LEU A 125 -58.59 22.17 8.26
C LEU A 125 -57.63 21.04 7.86
N VAL A 126 -56.57 20.81 8.64
CA VAL A 126 -55.59 19.74 8.42
C VAL A 126 -56.27 18.37 8.43
N ASN A 127 -57.10 18.07 9.43
CA ASN A 127 -57.81 16.78 9.49
C ASN A 127 -58.87 16.64 8.37
N SER A 128 -59.44 17.74 7.90
CA SER A 128 -60.39 17.73 6.78
C SER A 128 -59.67 17.50 5.45
N VAL A 129 -58.55 18.19 5.20
CA VAL A 129 -57.69 18.00 4.02
C VAL A 129 -57.11 16.57 4.02
N TYR A 130 -56.68 16.05 5.17
CA TYR A 130 -56.19 14.68 5.32
C TYR A 130 -57.27 13.65 4.97
N ASN A 131 -58.50 13.85 5.46
CA ASN A 131 -59.63 12.97 5.13
C ASN A 131 -60.08 13.07 3.66
N ILE A 132 -59.95 14.24 3.04
CA ILE A 132 -60.28 14.49 1.63
C ILE A 132 -59.20 13.88 0.71
N LEU A 133 -57.92 14.02 1.03
CA LEU A 133 -56.80 13.39 0.31
C LEU A 133 -56.86 11.86 0.32
N ILE A 134 -57.40 11.26 1.38
CA ILE A 134 -57.54 9.81 1.51
C ILE A 134 -58.73 9.26 0.69
N LYS A 135 -59.75 10.08 0.40
CA LYS A 135 -61.04 9.61 -0.16
C LYS A 135 -61.38 10.07 -1.57
N THR A 136 -60.71 11.09 -2.11
CA THR A 136 -61.14 11.78 -3.33
C THR A 136 -60.05 11.78 -4.40
N SER A 137 -60.45 11.74 -5.68
CA SER A 137 -59.50 11.72 -6.80
C SER A 137 -58.73 13.05 -6.91
N SER A 138 -57.49 13.02 -7.39
CA SER A 138 -56.62 14.21 -7.49
C SER A 138 -57.27 15.37 -8.27
N LEU A 139 -58.09 15.08 -9.27
CA LEU A 139 -58.82 16.08 -10.07
C LEU A 139 -59.90 16.84 -9.28
N GLU A 140 -60.58 16.18 -8.34
CA GLU A 140 -61.63 16.79 -7.52
C GLU A 140 -61.05 17.69 -6.43
N ILE A 141 -59.86 17.34 -5.92
CA ILE A 141 -59.14 18.16 -4.93
C ILE A 141 -58.67 19.47 -5.58
N THR A 142 -58.11 19.42 -6.79
CA THR A 142 -57.71 20.62 -7.54
C THR A 142 -58.92 21.52 -7.83
N ASN A 143 -60.03 20.94 -8.32
CA ASN A 143 -61.26 21.69 -8.61
C ASN A 143 -61.94 22.29 -7.37
N SER A 144 -61.89 21.63 -6.21
CA SER A 144 -62.44 22.17 -4.95
C SER A 144 -61.58 23.30 -4.40
N VAL A 145 -60.26 23.21 -4.52
CA VAL A 145 -59.35 24.29 -4.08
C VAL A 145 -59.47 25.49 -5.02
N GLU A 146 -59.53 25.28 -6.34
CA GLU A 146 -59.75 26.36 -7.30
C GLU A 146 -61.07 27.09 -7.04
N ASN A 147 -62.17 26.37 -6.82
CA ASN A 147 -63.47 26.99 -6.54
C ASN A 147 -63.58 27.69 -5.18
N HIS A 148 -62.82 27.29 -4.16
CA HIS A 148 -62.88 27.92 -2.83
C HIS A 148 -61.94 29.11 -2.65
N PHE A 149 -60.82 29.17 -3.40
CA PHE A 149 -59.80 30.20 -3.20
C PHE A 149 -59.67 31.18 -4.37
N TYR A 150 -60.21 30.90 -5.57
CA TYR A 150 -60.30 31.90 -6.64
C TYR A 150 -61.53 32.82 -6.48
N SER A 151 -61.56 33.58 -5.39
CA SER A 151 -62.30 34.84 -5.31
C SER A 151 -61.32 36.01 -5.25
N GLY A 152 -60.65 36.29 -6.37
CA GLY A 152 -60.18 37.64 -6.68
C GLY A 152 -58.84 38.14 -6.15
N THR A 153 -57.98 37.33 -5.52
CA THR A 153 -56.60 37.75 -5.18
C THR A 153 -55.58 36.72 -5.60
N THR A 154 -54.68 37.10 -6.51
CA THR A 154 -53.53 36.30 -6.96
C THR A 154 -52.49 36.23 -5.84
N LEU A 155 -52.69 35.30 -4.90
CA LEU A 155 -51.63 34.79 -4.04
C LEU A 155 -50.97 33.63 -4.77
N ASP A 156 -49.66 33.72 -4.98
CA ASP A 156 -48.85 32.67 -5.60
C ASP A 156 -48.85 31.44 -4.65
N PHE A 157 -49.78 30.51 -4.89
CA PHE A 157 -50.09 29.40 -3.99
C PHE A 157 -49.43 28.13 -4.49
N SER A 158 -48.26 27.75 -3.94
CA SER A 158 -47.63 26.47 -4.28
C SER A 158 -48.14 25.34 -3.38
N MET A 159 -48.89 24.41 -3.98
CA MET A 159 -49.34 23.19 -3.31
C MET A 159 -48.14 22.33 -2.87
N THR A 160 -47.07 22.32 -3.67
CA THR A 160 -45.82 21.62 -3.37
C THR A 160 -45.18 22.12 -2.07
N VAL A 161 -45.08 23.43 -1.87
CA VAL A 161 -44.52 24.01 -0.62
C VAL A 161 -45.31 23.57 0.62
N ILE A 162 -46.64 23.59 0.53
CA ILE A 162 -47.51 23.23 1.65
C ILE A 162 -47.35 21.75 2.01
N LEU A 163 -47.41 20.86 1.02
CA LEU A 163 -47.31 19.42 1.24
C LEU A 163 -45.96 19.01 1.82
N LEU A 164 -44.87 19.66 1.38
CA LEU A 164 -43.53 19.44 1.93
C LEU A 164 -43.40 20.02 3.35
N HIS A 165 -44.00 21.17 3.64
CA HIS A 165 -43.99 21.76 4.98
C HIS A 165 -44.67 20.86 6.03
N LEU A 166 -45.73 20.16 5.62
CA LEU A 166 -46.49 19.24 6.47
C LEU A 166 -45.70 18.00 6.93
N ILE A 167 -44.58 17.66 6.26
CA ILE A 167 -43.67 16.58 6.71
C ILE A 167 -43.19 16.82 8.14
N LYS A 168 -42.94 18.08 8.53
CA LYS A 168 -42.47 18.44 9.88
C LYS A 168 -43.46 18.06 10.99
N TYR A 169 -44.75 18.02 10.66
CA TYR A 169 -45.83 17.73 11.59
C TYR A 169 -46.28 16.27 11.55
N THR A 170 -45.70 15.48 10.65
CA THR A 170 -46.01 14.05 10.49
C THR A 170 -45.28 13.24 11.56
N PRO A 171 -45.96 12.30 12.26
CA PRO A 171 -45.30 11.38 13.18
C PRO A 171 -44.16 10.62 12.49
N LYS A 172 -43.00 10.51 13.16
CA LYS A 172 -41.76 9.98 12.55
C LYS A 172 -41.91 8.61 11.87
N GLU A 173 -42.78 7.77 12.43
CA GLU A 173 -43.05 6.41 11.95
C GLU A 173 -43.80 6.40 10.61
N ASP A 174 -44.58 7.44 10.33
CA ASP A 174 -45.44 7.57 9.14
C ASP A 174 -44.80 8.42 8.03
N ILE A 175 -43.69 9.10 8.31
CA ILE A 175 -43.01 10.00 7.34
C ILE A 175 -42.70 9.30 6.01
N PRO A 176 -42.15 8.07 5.96
CA PRO A 176 -41.88 7.41 4.69
C PRO A 176 -43.15 7.15 3.86
N LEU A 177 -44.25 6.79 4.53
CA LEU A 177 -45.53 6.55 3.87
C LEU A 177 -46.14 7.86 3.37
N TYR A 178 -46.04 8.93 4.16
CA TYR A 178 -46.50 10.26 3.78
C TYR A 178 -45.73 10.80 2.57
N ILE A 179 -44.39 10.72 2.59
CA ILE A 179 -43.53 11.13 1.46
C ILE A 179 -43.92 10.37 0.20
N LYS A 180 -44.14 9.05 0.30
CA LYS A 180 -44.58 8.22 -0.82
C LYS A 180 -45.88 8.74 -1.47
N HIS A 181 -46.85 9.16 -0.66
CA HIS A 181 -48.12 9.66 -1.17
C HIS A 181 -48.00 11.06 -1.77
N VAL A 182 -47.28 11.97 -1.09
CA VAL A 182 -47.08 13.34 -1.55
C VAL A 182 -46.28 13.41 -2.85
N THR A 183 -45.34 12.47 -3.05
CA THR A 183 -44.49 12.40 -4.24
C THR A 183 -45.30 12.36 -5.56
N ASN A 184 -46.47 11.74 -5.56
CA ASN A 184 -47.34 11.65 -6.74
C ASN A 184 -48.12 12.93 -7.03
N ILE A 185 -48.10 13.89 -6.10
CA ILE A 185 -48.91 15.12 -6.14
C ILE A 185 -48.03 16.34 -6.39
N ILE A 186 -46.81 16.35 -5.85
CA ILE A 186 -45.86 17.45 -6.06
C ILE A 186 -45.44 17.53 -7.53
N ASP A 187 -45.28 18.77 -7.99
CA ASP A 187 -45.09 19.11 -9.39
C ASP A 187 -44.06 20.22 -9.62
N ASN A 188 -43.66 20.94 -8.56
CA ASN A 188 -42.72 22.05 -8.67
C ASN A 188 -41.30 21.68 -8.21
N PRO A 189 -40.34 21.55 -9.13
CA PRO A 189 -38.98 21.12 -8.80
C PRO A 189 -38.18 22.16 -8.00
N LYS A 190 -38.49 23.46 -8.12
CA LYS A 190 -37.81 24.51 -7.33
C LYS A 190 -38.16 24.42 -5.85
N ASP A 191 -39.44 24.19 -5.56
CA ASP A 191 -39.94 24.11 -4.19
C ASP A 191 -39.39 22.86 -3.47
N VAL A 192 -39.23 21.75 -4.21
CA VAL A 192 -38.55 20.55 -3.71
C VAL A 192 -37.09 20.85 -3.35
N LEU A 193 -36.34 21.53 -4.22
CA LEU A 193 -34.95 21.91 -3.94
C LEU A 193 -34.83 22.85 -2.74
N ASP A 194 -35.74 23.81 -2.61
CA ASP A 194 -35.78 24.74 -1.47
C ASP A 194 -36.14 24.05 -0.16
N TYR A 195 -37.01 23.03 -0.21
CA TYR A 195 -37.27 22.16 0.93
C TYR A 195 -36.01 21.39 1.35
N ILE A 196 -35.29 20.78 0.41
CA ILE A 196 -34.05 20.04 0.69
C ILE A 196 -32.99 20.95 1.32
N ASN A 197 -32.92 22.21 0.87
CA ASN A 197 -32.03 23.22 1.43
C ASN A 197 -32.35 23.58 2.89
N THR A 198 -33.62 23.52 3.29
CA THR A 198 -34.10 24.02 4.58
C THR A 198 -34.38 22.92 5.60
N ASN A 199 -34.70 21.70 5.16
CA ASN A 199 -35.04 20.55 6.01
C ASN A 199 -34.27 19.31 5.56
N LYS A 200 -33.13 19.03 6.21
CA LYS A 200 -32.28 17.87 5.90
C LYS A 200 -32.80 16.48 6.32
N PRO A 201 -33.49 16.29 7.48
CA PRO A 201 -33.96 14.96 7.82
C PRO A 201 -35.05 14.59 6.82
N TYR A 202 -34.92 13.43 6.17
CA TYR A 202 -35.85 12.85 5.18
C TYR A 202 -35.73 13.31 3.71
N SER A 203 -34.77 14.17 3.37
CA SER A 203 -34.52 14.56 1.96
C SER A 203 -34.10 13.39 1.07
N ASP A 204 -33.41 12.41 1.64
CA ASP A 204 -33.00 11.17 1.00
C ASP A 204 -34.20 10.31 0.58
N ILE A 205 -35.14 10.09 1.51
CA ILE A 205 -36.37 9.34 1.27
C ILE A 205 -37.24 10.06 0.24
N LEU A 206 -37.29 11.39 0.29
CA LEU A 206 -38.05 12.21 -0.67
C LEU A 206 -37.48 12.08 -2.08
N ILE A 207 -36.18 12.31 -2.28
CA ILE A 207 -35.56 12.22 -3.61
C ILE A 207 -35.63 10.80 -4.17
N GLN A 208 -35.42 9.77 -3.35
CA GLN A 208 -35.60 8.38 -3.78
C GLN A 208 -37.04 8.08 -4.19
N SER A 209 -38.02 8.55 -3.40
CA SER A 209 -39.44 8.36 -3.73
C SER A 209 -39.79 9.05 -5.05
N ILE A 210 -39.32 10.28 -5.26
CA ILE A 210 -39.51 11.02 -6.53
C ILE A 210 -38.91 10.24 -7.69
N TYR A 211 -37.67 9.76 -7.56
CA TYR A 211 -37.05 8.93 -8.60
C TYR A 211 -37.88 7.69 -8.98
N PHE A 212 -38.47 7.00 -8.00
CA PHE A 212 -39.22 5.77 -8.26
C PHE A 212 -40.68 5.97 -8.68
N LEU A 213 -41.32 7.06 -8.26
CA LEU A 213 -42.77 7.24 -8.39
C LEU A 213 -43.16 8.43 -9.27
N ASN A 214 -42.27 9.40 -9.45
CA ASN A 214 -42.49 10.62 -10.23
C ASN A 214 -41.20 11.02 -10.98
N TYR A 215 -40.81 10.19 -11.94
CA TYR A 215 -39.56 10.33 -12.67
C TYR A 215 -39.50 11.63 -13.50
N ASP A 216 -40.63 12.09 -14.05
CA ASP A 216 -40.68 13.35 -14.81
C ASP A 216 -40.29 14.54 -13.93
N LEU A 217 -40.77 14.59 -12.68
CA LEU A 217 -40.33 15.59 -11.71
C LEU A 217 -38.85 15.44 -11.36
N TYR A 218 -38.36 14.20 -11.25
CA TYR A 218 -36.93 13.94 -11.02
C TYR A 218 -36.05 14.53 -12.13
N GLU A 219 -36.41 14.32 -13.40
CA GLU A 219 -35.68 14.89 -14.53
C GLU A 219 -35.71 16.42 -14.51
N GLN A 220 -36.86 17.03 -14.18
CA GLN A 220 -36.95 18.49 -14.06
C GLN A 220 -36.09 19.04 -12.92
N ILE A 221 -35.99 18.32 -11.80
CA ILE A 221 -35.07 18.65 -10.70
C ILE A 221 -33.62 18.60 -11.20
N LEU A 222 -33.24 17.54 -11.93
CA LEU A 222 -31.89 17.43 -12.50
C LEU A 222 -31.57 18.57 -13.46
N LEU A 223 -32.48 18.92 -14.36
CA LEU A 223 -32.30 20.05 -15.28
C LEU A 223 -32.06 21.36 -14.54
N LEU A 224 -32.84 21.64 -13.49
CA LEU A 224 -32.62 22.83 -12.65
C LEU A 224 -31.26 22.83 -11.95
N ILE A 225 -30.80 21.65 -11.50
CA ILE A 225 -29.47 21.50 -10.91
C ILE A 225 -28.42 21.82 -11.98
N TYR A 226 -28.49 21.21 -13.16
CA TYR A 226 -27.53 21.42 -14.25
C TYR A 226 -27.44 22.88 -14.69
N ASP A 227 -28.58 23.57 -14.74
CA ASP A 227 -28.67 24.97 -15.17
C ASP A 227 -28.09 25.97 -14.16
N SER A 228 -27.98 25.61 -12.88
CA SER A 228 -27.60 26.56 -11.83
C SER A 228 -26.51 26.04 -10.89
N TRP A 229 -25.33 26.65 -11.02
CA TRP A 229 -24.17 26.49 -10.13
C TRP A 229 -24.46 26.61 -8.61
N LYS A 230 -25.52 27.30 -8.19
CA LYS A 230 -25.87 27.40 -6.76
C LYS A 230 -26.22 26.03 -6.13
N TYR A 231 -26.60 25.06 -6.96
CA TYR A 231 -26.94 23.70 -6.55
C TYR A 231 -25.75 22.73 -6.65
N TYR A 232 -24.58 23.21 -7.10
CA TYR A 232 -23.36 22.40 -7.19
C TYR A 232 -22.76 22.25 -5.79
N ARG A 233 -23.35 21.35 -4.99
CA ARG A 233 -22.91 21.06 -3.63
C ARG A 233 -22.93 19.55 -3.38
N VAL A 234 -21.93 19.09 -2.63
CA VAL A 234 -21.78 17.67 -2.29
C VAL A 234 -23.00 17.12 -1.55
N ASP A 235 -23.57 17.89 -0.62
CA ASP A 235 -24.72 17.47 0.18
C ASP A 235 -26.00 17.24 -0.64
N LEU A 236 -26.16 17.91 -1.79
CA LEU A 236 -27.26 17.67 -2.71
C LEU A 236 -26.99 16.46 -3.61
N LEU A 237 -25.76 16.33 -4.13
CA LEU A 237 -25.33 15.22 -4.97
C LEU A 237 -25.38 13.87 -4.25
N GLU A 238 -25.11 13.85 -2.94
CA GLU A 238 -25.27 12.66 -2.09
C GLU A 238 -26.69 12.07 -2.17
N LEU A 239 -27.70 12.93 -2.30
CA LEU A 239 -29.11 12.54 -2.34
C LEU A 239 -29.56 12.02 -3.70
N LEU A 240 -28.90 12.44 -4.79
CA LEU A 240 -29.29 12.06 -6.14
C LEU A 240 -29.05 10.57 -6.40
N VAL A 241 -30.02 9.92 -7.04
CA VAL A 241 -29.97 8.48 -7.36
C VAL A 241 -29.16 8.25 -8.64
N VAL A 242 -29.53 8.93 -9.74
CA VAL A 242 -28.85 8.85 -11.04
C VAL A 242 -28.76 10.22 -11.66
N PHE A 243 -27.61 10.57 -12.23
CA PHE A 243 -27.41 11.85 -12.91
C PHE A 243 -26.33 11.72 -13.98
N ASP A 244 -26.38 12.58 -14.99
CA ASP A 244 -25.34 12.71 -16.00
C ASP A 244 -24.29 13.75 -15.55
N ILE A 245 -23.05 13.30 -15.33
CA ILE A 245 -21.94 14.19 -14.93
C ILE A 245 -21.61 15.18 -16.03
N THR A 246 -21.70 14.76 -17.30
CA THR A 246 -21.24 15.55 -18.43
C THR A 246 -22.07 16.82 -18.64
N GLN A 247 -23.28 16.86 -18.10
CA GLN A 247 -24.15 18.05 -18.11
C GLN A 247 -23.78 19.08 -17.04
N PHE A 248 -23.03 18.70 -16.01
CA PHE A 248 -22.53 19.68 -15.04
C PHE A 248 -21.45 20.56 -15.69
N LYS A 249 -21.60 21.87 -15.56
CA LYS A 249 -20.60 22.87 -15.97
C LYS A 249 -19.52 23.01 -14.89
N LEU A 250 -18.86 21.90 -14.56
CA LEU A 250 -17.84 21.87 -13.51
C LEU A 250 -16.62 22.71 -13.94
N ARG A 251 -16.06 23.42 -12.98
CA ARG A 251 -14.82 24.20 -13.07
C ARG A 251 -14.02 23.98 -11.80
N ASP A 252 -12.78 24.47 -11.79
CA ASP A 252 -11.88 24.41 -10.63
C ASP A 252 -12.54 24.86 -9.32
N ASP A 253 -13.45 25.85 -9.35
CA ASP A 253 -14.17 26.35 -8.16
C ASP A 253 -15.12 25.32 -7.52
N ASN A 254 -15.54 24.28 -8.26
CA ASN A 254 -16.49 23.26 -7.81
C ASN A 254 -15.85 21.87 -7.76
N ILE A 255 -14.53 21.83 -7.53
CA ILE A 255 -13.73 20.60 -7.51
C ILE A 255 -14.24 19.55 -6.51
N ASP A 256 -14.83 19.98 -5.41
CA ASP A 256 -15.32 19.09 -4.34
C ASP A 256 -16.37 18.10 -4.84
N ILE A 257 -17.13 18.46 -5.88
CA ILE A 257 -18.09 17.57 -6.55
C ILE A 257 -17.38 16.42 -7.23
N LEU A 258 -16.34 16.73 -8.03
CA LEU A 258 -15.56 15.70 -8.71
C LEU A 258 -14.87 14.79 -7.71
N LYS A 259 -14.29 15.36 -6.64
CA LYS A 259 -13.67 14.57 -5.56
C LYS A 259 -14.67 13.61 -4.92
N TYR A 260 -15.87 14.09 -4.58
CA TYR A 260 -16.92 13.25 -4.02
C TYR A 260 -17.31 12.11 -4.97
N ILE A 261 -17.53 12.41 -6.25
CA ILE A 261 -17.91 11.43 -7.27
C ILE A 261 -16.82 10.36 -7.42
N ILE A 262 -15.56 10.77 -7.54
CA ILE A 262 -14.43 9.86 -7.70
C ILE A 262 -14.32 8.91 -6.51
N ALA A 263 -14.53 9.42 -5.29
CA ALA A 263 -14.42 8.62 -4.07
C ALA A 263 -15.62 7.68 -3.82
N HIS A 264 -16.84 8.10 -4.15
CA HIS A 264 -18.06 7.42 -3.67
C HIS A 264 -18.95 6.84 -4.78
N ARG A 265 -18.72 7.20 -6.04
CA ARG A 265 -19.62 6.88 -7.16
C ARG A 265 -18.85 6.23 -8.33
N PRO A 266 -18.37 4.97 -8.17
CA PRO A 266 -17.48 4.31 -9.13
C PRO A 266 -18.09 4.14 -10.53
N ALA A 267 -19.42 4.04 -10.62
CA ALA A 267 -20.14 3.90 -11.90
C ALA A 267 -19.90 5.08 -12.85
N TYR A 268 -19.53 6.26 -12.33
CA TYR A 268 -19.33 7.46 -13.14
C TYR A 268 -17.85 7.88 -13.25
N LEU A 269 -16.91 7.04 -12.84
CA LEU A 269 -15.48 7.38 -12.89
C LEU A 269 -15.01 7.75 -14.29
N LYS A 270 -15.50 7.04 -15.31
CA LYS A 270 -15.14 7.31 -16.70
C LYS A 270 -15.59 8.72 -17.13
N ASP A 271 -16.85 9.06 -16.87
CA ASP A 271 -17.41 10.37 -17.24
C ASP A 271 -16.76 11.49 -16.42
N ALA A 272 -16.43 11.23 -15.15
CA ALA A 272 -15.68 12.17 -14.32
C ALA A 272 -14.29 12.46 -14.91
N VAL A 273 -13.59 11.44 -15.42
CA VAL A 273 -12.30 11.62 -16.11
C VAL A 273 -12.46 12.43 -17.40
N GLU A 274 -13.50 12.17 -18.20
CA GLU A 274 -13.77 12.96 -19.41
C GLU A 274 -14.00 14.44 -19.07
N VAL A 275 -14.79 14.73 -18.04
CA VAL A 275 -15.02 16.11 -17.56
C VAL A 275 -13.76 16.75 -16.99
N MET A 276 -12.92 15.99 -16.27
CA MET A 276 -11.62 16.47 -15.81
C MET A 276 -10.74 16.91 -16.99
N ILE A 277 -10.73 16.16 -18.09
CA ILE A 277 -9.93 16.49 -19.27
C ILE A 277 -10.47 17.72 -20.00
N SER A 278 -11.79 17.84 -20.14
CA SER A 278 -12.40 18.89 -20.96
C SER A 278 -12.53 20.25 -20.24
N SER A 279 -12.65 20.25 -18.92
CA SER A 279 -13.19 21.42 -18.19
C SER A 279 -12.37 21.89 -16.99
N MET A 280 -11.36 21.13 -16.56
CA MET A 280 -10.49 21.50 -15.43
C MET A 280 -9.13 22.01 -15.91
N SER A 281 -8.48 22.85 -15.09
CA SER A 281 -7.07 23.19 -15.32
C SER A 281 -6.16 21.99 -15.06
N ARG A 282 -4.99 21.96 -15.72
CA ARG A 282 -4.03 20.86 -15.57
C ARG A 282 -3.51 20.70 -14.13
N ASN A 283 -3.28 21.82 -13.44
CA ASN A 283 -2.87 21.81 -12.02
C ASN A 283 -3.92 21.11 -11.15
N THR A 284 -5.19 21.41 -11.41
CA THR A 284 -6.33 20.79 -10.72
C THR A 284 -6.38 19.28 -11.00
N VAL A 285 -6.23 18.87 -12.27
CA VAL A 285 -6.17 17.45 -12.66
C VAL A 285 -5.05 16.70 -11.93
N VAL A 286 -3.84 17.26 -11.91
CA VAL A 286 -2.69 16.66 -11.20
C VAL A 286 -2.98 16.53 -9.71
N SER A 287 -3.58 17.55 -9.09
CA SER A 287 -3.91 17.53 -7.66
C SER A 287 -4.91 16.42 -7.31
N ILE A 288 -5.96 16.24 -8.13
CA ILE A 288 -6.97 15.20 -7.94
C ILE A 288 -6.35 13.82 -8.15
N LEU A 289 -5.54 13.66 -9.21
CA LEU A 289 -4.87 12.40 -9.52
C LEU A 289 -3.99 11.92 -8.37
N VAL A 290 -3.28 12.86 -7.74
CA VAL A 290 -2.44 12.58 -6.59
C VAL A 290 -3.26 12.12 -5.38
N GLU A 291 -4.39 12.76 -5.12
CA GLU A 291 -5.25 12.51 -3.96
C GLU A 291 -6.04 11.20 -4.10
N TYR A 292 -6.49 10.87 -5.32
CA TYR A 292 -7.35 9.72 -5.63
C TYR A 292 -6.68 8.70 -6.57
N TYR A 293 -5.36 8.51 -6.42
CA TYR A 293 -4.54 7.65 -7.27
C TYR A 293 -5.17 6.27 -7.50
N ASP A 294 -5.58 5.57 -6.43
CA ASP A 294 -6.06 4.18 -6.49
C ASP A 294 -7.32 4.03 -7.36
N PHE A 295 -8.16 5.07 -7.43
CA PHE A 295 -9.39 5.06 -8.25
C PHE A 295 -9.11 5.42 -9.70
N LEU A 296 -8.11 6.28 -9.94
CA LEU A 296 -7.83 6.86 -11.25
C LEU A 296 -6.73 6.13 -12.02
N GLU A 297 -5.98 5.23 -11.39
CA GLU A 297 -4.90 4.43 -12.01
C GLU A 297 -5.30 3.79 -13.36
N PRO A 298 -6.48 3.16 -13.50
CA PRO A 298 -6.89 2.57 -14.78
C PRO A 298 -7.04 3.58 -15.94
N TYR A 299 -7.23 4.86 -15.61
CA TYR A 299 -7.55 5.92 -16.56
C TYR A 299 -6.36 6.83 -16.89
N PHE A 300 -5.15 6.54 -16.38
CA PHE A 300 -3.99 7.41 -16.58
C PHE A 300 -3.62 7.65 -18.05
N ASN A 301 -3.80 6.64 -18.91
CA ASN A 301 -3.56 6.82 -20.34
C ASN A 301 -4.51 7.83 -20.98
N ALA A 302 -5.74 7.97 -20.47
CA ALA A 302 -6.72 8.92 -20.98
C ALA A 302 -6.42 10.37 -20.57
N LEU A 303 -5.77 10.58 -19.41
CA LEU A 303 -5.45 11.92 -18.88
C LEU A 303 -4.32 12.63 -19.66
N ASP A 304 -3.58 11.88 -20.48
CA ASP A 304 -2.45 12.34 -21.31
C ASP A 304 -1.52 13.32 -20.59
N LEU A 305 -1.01 12.92 -19.41
CA LEU A 305 -0.15 13.75 -18.58
C LEU A 305 1.13 14.18 -19.31
N SER A 306 1.48 15.45 -19.31
CA SER A 306 2.79 15.92 -19.80
C SER A 306 3.93 15.36 -18.95
N PHE A 307 5.17 15.46 -19.44
CA PHE A 307 6.34 15.05 -18.65
C PHE A 307 6.42 15.80 -17.31
N GLU A 308 6.19 17.11 -17.30
CA GLU A 308 6.27 17.92 -16.09
C GLU A 308 5.18 17.56 -15.07
N GLU A 309 3.96 17.32 -15.54
CA GLU A 309 2.83 16.89 -14.72
C GLU A 309 3.06 15.50 -14.12
N ALA A 310 3.61 14.57 -14.90
CA ALA A 310 3.92 13.23 -14.42
C ALA A 310 5.03 13.26 -13.35
N ILE A 311 6.06 14.11 -13.52
CA ILE A 311 7.10 14.32 -12.50
C ILE A 311 6.51 14.93 -11.23
N GLU A 312 5.66 15.95 -11.33
CA GLU A 312 5.04 16.56 -10.16
C GLU A 312 4.17 15.57 -9.38
N ALA A 313 3.30 14.82 -10.08
CA ALA A 313 2.45 13.82 -9.46
C ALA A 313 3.28 12.68 -8.83
N SER A 314 4.40 12.31 -9.45
CA SER A 314 5.27 11.23 -8.97
C SER A 314 5.94 11.49 -7.63
N LYS A 315 6.07 12.77 -7.22
CA LYS A 315 6.62 13.14 -5.90
C LYS A 315 5.77 12.61 -4.75
N LYS A 316 4.48 12.37 -4.98
CA LYS A 316 3.57 11.79 -3.99
C LYS A 316 3.23 10.34 -4.29
N ASN A 317 3.13 9.95 -5.57
CA ASN A 317 2.85 8.57 -5.98
C ASN A 317 3.91 8.06 -6.97
N THR A 318 4.89 7.31 -6.47
CA THR A 318 6.09 6.91 -7.22
C THR A 318 5.79 6.11 -8.49
N ASN A 319 4.69 5.35 -8.52
CA ASN A 319 4.28 4.54 -9.68
C ASN A 319 4.06 5.36 -10.97
N ILE A 320 3.76 6.65 -10.85
CA ILE A 320 3.58 7.57 -11.99
C ILE A 320 4.88 7.79 -12.75
N LEU A 321 6.05 7.54 -12.15
CA LEU A 321 7.35 7.62 -12.84
C LEU A 321 7.40 6.75 -14.11
N ASN A 322 6.63 5.67 -14.18
CA ASN A 322 6.50 4.86 -15.40
C ASN A 322 5.98 5.66 -16.60
N ILE A 323 5.06 6.59 -16.35
CA ILE A 323 4.50 7.47 -17.39
C ILE A 323 5.53 8.52 -17.78
N ALA A 324 6.18 9.14 -16.78
CA ALA A 324 7.22 10.15 -17.02
C ALA A 324 8.37 9.60 -17.87
N TYR A 325 8.82 8.36 -17.58
CA TYR A 325 9.91 7.72 -18.31
C TYR A 325 9.61 7.56 -19.81
N LYS A 326 8.39 7.18 -20.17
CA LYS A 326 7.96 7.03 -21.58
C LYS A 326 7.89 8.36 -22.34
N LYS A 327 7.86 9.49 -21.62
CA LYS A 327 7.73 10.84 -22.20
C LYS A 327 9.03 11.64 -22.16
N ILE A 328 10.16 11.02 -21.81
CA ILE A 328 11.48 11.67 -21.87
C ILE A 328 11.86 11.89 -23.34
N ASN A 329 11.92 13.15 -23.75
CA ASN A 329 12.29 13.53 -25.12
C ASN A 329 13.61 14.30 -25.17
N THR A 330 14.02 14.93 -24.07
CA THR A 330 15.25 15.74 -24.01
C THR A 330 16.22 15.24 -22.93
N PRO A 331 17.51 15.60 -23.03
CA PRO A 331 18.48 15.34 -21.95
C PRO A 331 18.09 16.00 -20.62
N GLU A 332 17.47 17.18 -20.67
CA GLU A 332 17.02 17.91 -19.48
C GLU A 332 15.87 17.19 -18.75
N ASP A 333 14.93 16.62 -19.50
CA ASP A 333 13.88 15.75 -18.95
C ASP A 333 14.50 14.52 -18.27
N ARG A 334 15.52 13.94 -18.91
CA ARG A 334 16.22 12.77 -18.37
C ARG A 334 16.86 13.09 -17.02
N ASP A 335 17.54 14.23 -16.90
CA ASP A 335 18.17 14.66 -15.65
C ASP A 335 17.13 14.92 -14.55
N ARG A 336 16.01 15.56 -14.88
CA ARG A 336 14.90 15.77 -13.94
C ARG A 336 14.29 14.44 -13.48
N PHE A 337 14.03 13.51 -14.41
CA PHE A 337 13.53 12.18 -14.09
C PHE A 337 14.47 11.44 -13.14
N PHE A 338 15.75 11.39 -13.46
CA PHE A 338 16.78 10.77 -12.65
C PHE A 338 16.93 11.38 -11.26
N SER A 339 16.78 12.70 -11.13
CA SER A 339 16.76 13.37 -9.82
C SER A 339 15.57 12.94 -8.96
N THR A 340 14.41 12.70 -9.60
CA THR A 340 13.19 12.26 -8.92
C THR A 340 13.26 10.78 -8.56
N LEU A 341 13.78 9.94 -9.46
CA LEU A 341 14.02 8.50 -9.22
C LEU A 341 14.97 8.27 -8.04
N LYS A 342 15.96 9.14 -7.83
CA LYS A 342 16.87 9.05 -6.68
C LYS A 342 16.16 9.15 -5.33
N ALA A 343 15.02 9.83 -5.26
CA ALA A 343 14.21 9.95 -4.06
C ALA A 343 13.23 8.78 -3.86
N ALA A 344 13.12 7.87 -4.84
CA ALA A 344 12.22 6.72 -4.78
C ALA A 344 12.75 5.59 -3.90
N ASP A 345 11.83 4.76 -3.41
CA ASP A 345 12.17 3.58 -2.60
C ASP A 345 12.88 2.50 -3.44
N SER A 346 13.79 1.76 -2.80
CA SER A 346 14.58 0.71 -3.48
C SER A 346 13.73 -0.43 -4.04
N SER A 347 12.57 -0.72 -3.43
CA SER A 347 11.60 -1.71 -3.91
C SER A 347 10.97 -1.30 -5.24
N PHE A 348 10.58 -0.03 -5.37
CA PHE A 348 10.08 0.55 -6.60
C PHE A 348 11.17 0.59 -7.68
N ILE A 349 12.38 1.05 -7.34
CA ILE A 349 13.49 1.10 -8.30
C ILE A 349 13.77 -0.30 -8.86
N LEU A 350 13.74 -1.34 -8.03
CA LEU A 350 13.92 -2.72 -8.48
C LEU A 350 12.82 -3.18 -9.44
N SER A 351 11.54 -2.93 -9.14
CA SER A 351 10.44 -3.29 -10.03
C SER A 351 10.51 -2.51 -11.35
N PHE A 352 10.86 -1.23 -11.27
CA PHE A 352 11.02 -0.35 -12.42
C PHE A 352 12.12 -0.81 -13.39
N ILE A 353 13.31 -1.16 -12.85
CA ILE A 353 14.42 -1.65 -13.67
C ILE A 353 14.06 -2.97 -14.36
N LYS A 354 13.39 -3.89 -13.65
CA LYS A 354 12.97 -5.17 -14.23
C LYS A 354 12.00 -5.00 -15.41
N GLN A 355 11.26 -3.90 -15.46
CA GLN A 355 10.33 -3.61 -16.54
C GLN A 355 11.00 -2.92 -17.74
N ASN A 356 12.05 -2.11 -17.53
CA ASN A 356 12.58 -1.22 -18.55
C ASN A 356 14.01 -1.53 -19.03
N GLU A 357 14.77 -2.44 -18.37
CA GLU A 357 16.10 -2.97 -18.75
C GLU A 357 17.01 -2.07 -19.62
N ASP A 358 17.09 -0.77 -19.32
CA ASP A 358 17.85 0.22 -20.08
C ASP A 358 19.27 0.39 -19.50
N SER A 359 20.30 0.22 -20.34
CA SER A 359 21.71 0.33 -19.91
C SER A 359 22.08 1.69 -19.32
N ASP A 360 21.51 2.77 -19.85
CA ASP A 360 21.80 4.12 -19.36
C ASP A 360 21.17 4.37 -17.99
N LEU A 361 19.96 3.85 -17.79
CA LEU A 361 19.28 3.85 -16.49
C LEU A 361 20.12 3.09 -15.46
N ILE A 362 20.61 1.89 -15.79
CA ILE A 362 21.48 1.12 -14.88
C ILE A 362 22.76 1.91 -14.53
N SER A 363 23.41 2.49 -15.54
CA SER A 363 24.61 3.30 -15.34
C SER A 363 24.36 4.49 -14.42
N PHE A 364 23.23 5.19 -14.59
CA PHE A 364 22.81 6.28 -13.71
C PHE A 364 22.64 5.79 -12.27
N ILE A 365 21.90 4.69 -12.07
CA ILE A 365 21.57 4.13 -10.75
C ILE A 365 22.85 3.73 -10.01
N VAL A 366 23.73 2.98 -10.66
CA VAL A 366 25.01 2.55 -10.06
C VAL A 366 25.90 3.74 -9.67
N THR A 367 25.79 4.86 -10.38
CA THR A 367 26.62 6.05 -10.14
C THR A 367 26.05 6.98 -9.07
N HIS A 368 24.72 7.12 -8.99
CA HIS A 368 24.09 8.19 -8.21
C HIS A 368 23.19 7.70 -7.06
N ILE A 369 22.87 6.41 -7.02
CA ILE A 369 22.01 5.79 -6.01
C ILE A 369 22.81 4.75 -5.23
N GLN A 370 22.72 4.82 -3.90
CA GLN A 370 23.32 3.80 -3.05
C GLN A 370 22.52 2.50 -3.16
N LEU A 371 23.17 1.44 -3.65
CA LEU A 371 22.54 0.13 -3.80
C LEU A 371 22.37 -0.54 -2.42
N LYS A 372 21.15 -0.99 -2.10
CA LYS A 372 20.80 -1.66 -0.84
C LYS A 372 19.98 -2.93 -1.10
N ASP A 373 20.09 -3.89 -0.19
CA ASP A 373 19.26 -5.10 -0.09
C ASP A 373 19.05 -5.80 -1.46
N SER A 374 17.81 -6.15 -1.79
CA SER A 374 17.43 -6.83 -3.02
C SER A 374 17.83 -6.11 -4.32
N LEU A 375 17.94 -4.77 -4.31
CA LEU A 375 18.41 -4.02 -5.47
C LEU A 375 19.91 -4.23 -5.71
N LYS A 376 20.71 -4.26 -4.63
CA LYS A 376 22.13 -4.58 -4.70
C LYS A 376 22.32 -5.99 -5.29
N ASP A 377 21.62 -6.98 -4.75
CA ASP A 377 21.77 -8.37 -5.17
C ASP A 377 21.41 -8.55 -6.65
N TYR A 378 20.31 -7.93 -7.10
CA TYR A 378 19.89 -7.97 -8.50
C TYR A 378 20.90 -7.32 -9.46
N ILE A 379 21.45 -6.15 -9.09
CA ILE A 379 22.42 -5.45 -9.93
C ILE A 379 23.74 -6.23 -10.01
N LEU A 380 24.21 -6.79 -8.89
CA LEU A 380 25.45 -7.56 -8.86
C LEU A 380 25.32 -8.87 -9.64
N ASP A 381 24.21 -9.59 -9.51
CA ASP A 381 24.01 -10.86 -10.22
C ASP A 381 24.05 -10.68 -11.75
N ARG A 382 23.48 -9.56 -12.24
CA ARG A 382 23.29 -9.36 -13.69
C ARG A 382 24.37 -8.52 -14.38
N TYR A 383 24.95 -7.54 -13.67
CA TYR A 383 25.81 -6.52 -14.29
C TYR A 383 27.25 -6.51 -13.76
N LEU A 384 27.63 -7.38 -12.82
CA LEU A 384 29.00 -7.38 -12.28
C LEU A 384 30.06 -7.61 -13.36
N ARG A 385 29.77 -8.34 -14.43
CA ARG A 385 30.73 -8.59 -15.52
C ARG A 385 30.76 -7.49 -16.59
N ASP A 386 29.94 -6.45 -16.48
CA ASP A 386 29.94 -5.34 -17.43
C ASP A 386 31.17 -4.45 -17.20
N GLN A 387 32.04 -4.35 -18.21
CA GLN A 387 33.28 -3.57 -18.15
C GLN A 387 33.06 -2.09 -17.80
N LYS A 388 31.93 -1.50 -18.22
CA LYS A 388 31.63 -0.08 -17.96
C LYS A 388 31.23 0.18 -16.51
N LEU A 389 30.70 -0.84 -15.84
CA LEU A 389 30.11 -0.72 -14.51
C LEU A 389 30.97 -1.40 -13.43
N PHE A 390 31.81 -2.37 -13.80
CA PHE A 390 32.57 -3.21 -12.89
C PHE A 390 33.25 -2.43 -11.75
N TYR A 391 34.10 -1.45 -12.09
CA TYR A 391 34.84 -0.70 -11.06
C TYR A 391 33.95 0.11 -10.12
N LYS A 392 32.76 0.54 -10.57
CA LYS A 392 31.77 1.21 -9.72
C LYS A 392 31.02 0.23 -8.82
N LEU A 393 30.86 -1.01 -9.26
CA LEU A 393 30.17 -2.07 -8.52
C LEU A 393 31.06 -2.74 -7.46
N LEU A 394 32.39 -2.64 -7.60
CA LEU A 394 33.35 -3.25 -6.67
C LEU A 394 33.07 -2.93 -5.20
N ILE A 395 32.73 -1.69 -4.87
CA ILE A 395 32.47 -1.24 -3.49
C ILE A 395 31.32 -1.97 -2.81
N TYR A 396 30.43 -2.61 -3.57
CA TYR A 396 29.30 -3.37 -3.07
C TYR A 396 29.61 -4.87 -2.93
N CYS A 397 30.75 -5.34 -3.44
CA CYS A 397 31.13 -6.74 -3.45
C CYS A 397 31.93 -7.11 -2.20
N ASP A 398 31.75 -8.34 -1.72
CA ASP A 398 32.61 -8.92 -0.70
C ASP A 398 33.94 -9.40 -1.30
N LYS A 399 34.99 -9.42 -0.48
CA LYS A 399 36.34 -9.87 -0.86
C LYS A 399 36.40 -11.17 -1.69
N PRO A 400 35.75 -12.28 -1.31
CA PRO A 400 35.84 -13.53 -2.07
C PRO A 400 35.24 -13.41 -3.47
N THR A 401 34.26 -12.52 -3.67
CA THR A 401 33.62 -12.29 -4.97
C THR A 401 34.51 -11.49 -5.91
N VAL A 402 35.34 -10.59 -5.36
CA VAL A 402 36.20 -9.69 -6.15
C VAL A 402 37.49 -10.37 -6.63
N LEU A 403 38.07 -11.26 -5.82
CA LEU A 403 39.37 -11.90 -6.12
C LEU A 403 39.44 -12.55 -7.52
N PRO A 404 38.45 -13.33 -7.98
CA PRO A 404 38.48 -13.95 -9.31
C PRO A 404 38.60 -12.96 -10.48
N PHE A 405 38.17 -11.71 -10.29
CA PHE A 405 38.19 -10.68 -11.33
C PHE A 405 39.53 -9.93 -11.43
N VAL A 406 40.45 -10.15 -10.49
CA VAL A 406 41.76 -9.49 -10.48
C VAL A 406 42.54 -9.81 -11.75
N GLU A 407 42.51 -11.06 -12.22
CA GLU A 407 43.24 -11.46 -13.43
C GLU A 407 42.73 -10.77 -14.69
N GLU A 408 41.41 -10.61 -14.79
CA GLU A 408 40.72 -10.06 -15.96
C GLU A 408 40.77 -8.53 -16.00
N PHE A 409 40.50 -7.86 -14.86
CA PHE A 409 40.25 -6.43 -14.82
C PHE A 409 41.40 -5.59 -14.23
N LEU A 410 42.47 -6.19 -13.70
CA LEU A 410 43.62 -5.42 -13.17
C LEU A 410 44.70 -5.26 -14.25
N THR A 411 44.63 -4.13 -14.97
CA THR A 411 45.50 -3.84 -16.13
C THR A 411 46.51 -2.71 -15.88
N ASP A 412 46.18 -1.76 -15.01
CA ASP A 412 46.95 -0.53 -14.76
C ASP A 412 46.83 -0.01 -13.31
N LYS A 413 47.47 1.13 -13.02
CA LYS A 413 47.43 1.77 -11.69
C LYS A 413 46.05 2.25 -11.26
N ASN A 414 45.20 2.66 -12.21
CA ASN A 414 43.84 3.12 -11.89
C ASN A 414 42.95 1.94 -11.47
N SER A 415 43.01 0.84 -12.23
CA SER A 415 42.33 -0.41 -11.89
C SER A 415 42.80 -0.98 -10.55
N MET A 416 44.12 -0.98 -10.28
CA MET A 416 44.68 -1.36 -8.98
C MET A 416 44.11 -0.49 -7.84
N SER A 417 44.02 0.83 -8.05
CA SER A 417 43.43 1.73 -7.05
C SER A 417 41.97 1.41 -6.75
N ALA A 418 41.19 1.01 -7.76
CA ALA A 418 39.81 0.57 -7.58
C ALA A 418 39.71 -0.74 -6.78
N PHE A 419 40.55 -1.73 -7.08
CA PHE A 419 40.62 -2.98 -6.30
C PHE A 419 41.01 -2.75 -4.84
N LEU A 420 41.93 -1.81 -4.58
CA LEU A 420 42.36 -1.45 -3.23
C LEU A 420 41.28 -0.75 -2.37
N MET A 421 40.16 -0.33 -2.97
CA MET A 421 39.00 0.14 -2.18
C MET A 421 38.31 -1.02 -1.42
N VAL A 422 38.53 -2.27 -1.84
CA VAL A 422 37.86 -3.46 -1.29
C VAL A 422 38.86 -4.49 -0.75
N LEU A 423 39.96 -4.71 -1.47
CA LEU A 423 40.99 -5.68 -1.14
C LEU A 423 42.15 -5.01 -0.40
N LYS A 424 42.79 -5.77 0.49
CA LYS A 424 44.06 -5.33 1.09
C LYS A 424 45.22 -5.53 0.10
N PRO A 425 46.29 -4.72 0.16
CA PRO A 425 47.52 -4.95 -0.58
C PRO A 425 48.02 -6.39 -0.50
N THR A 426 47.96 -6.99 0.69
CA THR A 426 48.33 -8.38 0.93
C THR A 426 47.48 -9.39 0.17
N ASP A 427 46.16 -9.15 0.07
CA ASP A 427 45.22 -10.04 -0.62
C ASP A 427 45.56 -10.08 -2.12
N ILE A 428 45.84 -8.92 -2.71
CA ILE A 428 46.24 -8.78 -4.11
C ILE A 428 47.60 -9.45 -4.37
N LEU A 429 48.59 -9.24 -3.50
CA LEU A 429 49.92 -9.84 -3.65
C LEU A 429 49.88 -11.37 -3.54
N VAL A 430 49.18 -11.91 -2.54
CA VAL A 430 49.03 -13.36 -2.36
C VAL A 430 48.31 -13.97 -3.56
N HIS A 431 47.26 -13.31 -4.07
CA HIS A 431 46.58 -13.78 -5.27
C HIS A 431 47.51 -13.71 -6.49
N ALA A 432 48.17 -12.57 -6.73
CA ALA A 432 49.06 -12.36 -7.88
C ALA A 432 50.22 -13.36 -7.96
N LEU A 433 50.73 -13.80 -6.80
CA LEU A 433 51.75 -14.84 -6.73
C LEU A 433 51.24 -16.20 -7.25
N ASN A 434 49.97 -16.51 -7.02
CA ASN A 434 49.35 -17.80 -7.32
C ASN A 434 48.60 -17.84 -8.67
N ILE A 435 48.59 -16.75 -9.44
CA ILE A 435 47.98 -16.70 -10.77
C ILE A 435 48.67 -17.70 -11.72
N GLU A 436 47.89 -18.51 -12.44
CA GLU A 436 48.42 -19.48 -13.42
C GLU A 436 49.12 -18.77 -14.59
N ASN A 437 48.53 -17.67 -15.08
CA ASN A 437 49.14 -16.84 -16.12
C ASN A 437 50.24 -15.93 -15.55
N VAL A 438 51.48 -16.43 -15.58
CA VAL A 438 52.68 -15.75 -15.09
C VAL A 438 52.84 -14.31 -15.62
N LYS A 439 52.44 -14.02 -16.87
CA LYS A 439 52.56 -12.65 -17.44
C LYS A 439 51.65 -11.66 -16.72
N ILE A 440 50.43 -12.08 -16.38
CA ILE A 440 49.46 -11.26 -15.64
C ILE A 440 49.96 -11.04 -14.21
N GLY A 441 50.41 -12.11 -13.53
CA GLY A 441 50.99 -12.00 -12.19
C GLY A 441 52.19 -11.05 -12.14
N ILE A 442 53.10 -11.10 -13.14
CA ILE A 442 54.21 -10.15 -13.27
C ILE A 442 53.71 -8.72 -13.38
N ARG A 443 52.74 -8.45 -14.27
CA ARG A 443 52.17 -7.11 -14.45
C ARG A 443 51.61 -6.55 -13.14
N ILE A 444 50.81 -7.35 -12.42
CA ILE A 444 50.20 -6.93 -11.15
C ILE A 444 51.27 -6.63 -10.09
N ILE A 445 52.27 -7.49 -9.97
CA ILE A 445 53.40 -7.29 -9.06
C ILE A 445 54.17 -6.01 -9.43
N ASP A 446 54.51 -5.82 -10.70
CA ASP A 446 55.27 -4.65 -11.14
C ASP A 446 54.47 -3.36 -10.86
N ILE A 447 53.16 -3.33 -11.13
CA ILE A 447 52.26 -2.22 -10.75
C ILE A 447 52.29 -1.97 -9.23
N SER A 448 52.23 -3.03 -8.41
CA SER A 448 52.25 -2.89 -6.94
C SER A 448 53.53 -2.22 -6.42
N PHE A 449 54.67 -2.49 -7.05
CA PHE A 449 55.95 -1.87 -6.68
C PHE A 449 56.03 -0.39 -7.05
N GLU A 450 55.29 0.05 -8.06
CA GLU A 450 55.21 1.44 -8.51
C GLU A 450 54.21 2.29 -7.70
N MET A 451 53.34 1.68 -6.91
CA MET A 451 52.33 2.38 -6.12
C MET A 451 52.78 2.62 -4.66
N SER A 452 52.37 3.75 -4.09
CA SER A 452 52.67 4.12 -2.70
C SER A 452 51.80 3.40 -1.67
N ASN A 453 50.66 2.83 -2.09
CA ASN A 453 49.75 2.08 -1.22
C ASN A 453 50.36 0.78 -0.68
N PHE A 454 51.38 0.23 -1.34
CA PHE A 454 52.07 -0.99 -0.94
C PHE A 454 53.33 -0.65 -0.15
N ASN A 455 53.39 -1.11 1.09
CA ASN A 455 54.53 -0.93 1.97
C ASN A 455 55.34 -2.23 2.11
N GLU A 456 56.48 -2.11 2.76
CA GLU A 456 57.41 -3.20 3.05
C GLU A 456 56.76 -4.42 3.72
N ASN A 457 55.91 -4.20 4.72
CA ASN A 457 55.28 -5.28 5.48
C ASN A 457 54.30 -6.09 4.62
N ASP A 458 53.67 -5.46 3.63
CA ASP A 458 52.74 -6.16 2.72
C ASP A 458 53.48 -7.23 1.91
N TYR A 459 54.68 -6.90 1.40
CA TYR A 459 55.51 -7.85 0.66
C TYR A 459 56.03 -8.97 1.56
N ILE A 460 56.51 -8.64 2.76
CA ILE A 460 56.98 -9.62 3.74
C ILE A 460 55.86 -10.59 4.10
N TYR A 461 54.66 -10.07 4.35
CA TYR A 461 53.49 -10.87 4.67
C TYR A 461 53.12 -11.81 3.52
N ALA A 462 53.02 -11.30 2.28
CA ALA A 462 52.66 -12.11 1.12
C ALA A 462 53.69 -13.23 0.87
N MET A 463 54.98 -12.92 0.99
CA MET A 463 56.06 -13.91 0.85
C MET A 463 55.99 -14.99 1.93
N ASN A 464 55.84 -14.62 3.20
CA ASN A 464 55.73 -15.57 4.30
C ASN A 464 54.47 -16.46 4.18
N THR A 465 53.36 -15.89 3.69
CA THR A 465 52.11 -16.63 3.48
C THR A 465 52.26 -17.69 2.38
N CYS A 466 52.92 -17.33 1.28
CA CYS A 466 53.10 -18.23 0.13
C CYS A 466 54.36 -19.11 0.21
N GLU A 467 55.13 -19.05 1.31
CA GLU A 467 56.39 -19.78 1.49
C GLU A 467 56.20 -21.31 1.32
N LYS A 468 55.07 -21.83 1.79
CA LYS A 468 54.78 -23.27 1.76
C LYS A 468 54.52 -23.79 0.36
N ASP A 469 53.73 -23.05 -0.41
CA ASP A 469 53.26 -23.49 -1.73
C ASP A 469 54.30 -23.25 -2.83
N MET A 470 55.25 -22.34 -2.58
CA MET A 470 56.32 -21.96 -3.51
C MET A 470 55.78 -21.62 -4.91
N PRO A 471 54.94 -20.56 -5.04
CA PRO A 471 54.43 -20.11 -6.33
C PRO A 471 55.52 -19.59 -7.27
N PRO A 472 55.38 -19.67 -8.60
CA PRO A 472 56.45 -19.32 -9.55
C PRO A 472 57.06 -17.93 -9.38
N LEU A 473 56.26 -16.96 -8.92
CA LEU A 473 56.65 -15.55 -8.80
C LEU A 473 57.26 -15.18 -7.45
N LEU A 474 57.34 -16.10 -6.48
CA LEU A 474 57.81 -15.80 -5.12
C LEU A 474 59.23 -15.24 -5.10
N ILE A 475 60.16 -15.88 -5.83
CA ILE A 475 61.55 -15.42 -5.91
C ILE A 475 61.66 -14.08 -6.66
N ARG A 476 60.79 -13.82 -7.64
CA ARG A 476 60.74 -12.53 -8.32
C ARG A 476 60.37 -11.43 -7.31
N VAL A 477 59.32 -11.63 -6.52
CA VAL A 477 58.92 -10.67 -5.48
C VAL A 477 60.06 -10.46 -4.49
N LEU A 478 60.70 -11.53 -4.02
CA LEU A 478 61.85 -11.45 -3.11
C LEU A 478 62.98 -10.57 -3.67
N ILE A 479 63.33 -10.75 -4.95
CA ILE A 479 64.34 -9.93 -5.63
C ILE A 479 63.90 -8.46 -5.69
N LEU A 480 62.67 -8.20 -6.11
CA LEU A 480 62.15 -6.82 -6.25
C LEU A 480 62.06 -6.11 -4.91
N THR A 481 61.59 -6.81 -3.87
CA THR A 481 61.54 -6.32 -2.49
C THR A 481 62.94 -5.94 -2.01
N PHE A 482 63.95 -6.80 -2.25
CA PHE A 482 65.32 -6.48 -1.85
C PHE A 482 65.91 -5.28 -2.60
N LYS A 483 65.62 -5.15 -3.91
CA LYS A 483 66.06 -3.98 -4.68
C LYS A 483 65.49 -2.67 -4.14
N LYS A 484 64.22 -2.67 -3.75
CA LYS A 484 63.52 -1.48 -3.24
C LYS A 484 63.89 -1.18 -1.79
N TYR A 485 64.04 -2.21 -0.95
CA TYR A 485 64.25 -2.11 0.49
C TYR A 485 65.55 -2.82 0.90
N GLN A 486 66.69 -2.18 0.64
CA GLN A 486 68.02 -2.79 0.84
C GLN A 486 68.32 -3.15 2.31
N HIS A 487 67.68 -2.47 3.27
CA HIS A 487 67.84 -2.77 4.71
C HIS A 487 67.28 -4.15 5.11
N LEU A 488 66.45 -4.77 4.27
CA LEU A 488 65.90 -6.11 4.49
C LEU A 488 66.87 -7.26 4.29
N LYS A 489 68.16 -6.99 4.08
CA LYS A 489 69.19 -7.99 3.80
C LYS A 489 69.11 -9.23 4.71
N SER A 490 68.96 -9.03 6.03
CA SER A 490 68.86 -10.13 7.01
C SER A 490 67.60 -10.99 6.83
N TYR A 491 66.46 -10.35 6.53
CA TYR A 491 65.21 -11.06 6.25
C TYR A 491 65.34 -11.91 4.98
N ILE A 492 65.89 -11.34 3.89
CA ILE A 492 66.10 -12.05 2.62
C ILE A 492 66.99 -13.27 2.83
N VAL A 493 68.08 -13.14 3.60
CA VAL A 493 68.98 -14.26 3.93
C VAL A 493 68.22 -15.37 4.65
N SER A 494 67.46 -15.03 5.69
CA SER A 494 66.65 -16.01 6.43
C SER A 494 65.60 -16.69 5.54
N PHE A 495 64.93 -15.92 4.68
CA PHE A 495 63.88 -16.42 3.79
C PHE A 495 64.44 -17.36 2.71
N LEU A 496 65.58 -17.00 2.11
CA LEU A 496 66.28 -17.88 1.15
C LEU A 496 66.71 -19.20 1.81
N TYR A 497 67.23 -19.14 3.04
CA TYR A 497 67.62 -20.34 3.76
C TYR A 497 66.43 -21.29 3.96
N LYS A 498 65.26 -20.75 4.34
CA LYS A 498 64.01 -21.53 4.45
C LYS A 498 63.60 -22.15 3.12
N LEU A 499 63.61 -21.39 2.03
CA LEU A 499 63.24 -21.90 0.71
C LEU A 499 64.18 -23.00 0.22
N ILE A 500 65.49 -22.84 0.41
CA ILE A 500 66.47 -23.85 0.02
C ILE A 500 66.27 -25.15 0.79
N ASN A 501 66.03 -25.07 2.10
CA ASN A 501 65.75 -26.25 2.93
C ASN A 501 64.44 -26.96 2.58
N ARG A 502 63.50 -26.27 1.92
CA ARG A 502 62.27 -26.85 1.37
C ARG A 502 62.44 -27.45 -0.03
N GLY A 503 63.66 -27.55 -0.54
CA GLY A 503 63.93 -28.12 -1.86
C GLY A 503 63.68 -27.16 -3.02
N ALA A 504 63.61 -25.84 -2.80
CA ALA A 504 63.41 -24.88 -3.90
C ALA A 504 64.48 -24.98 -5.00
N LEU A 505 65.68 -25.47 -4.68
CA LEU A 505 66.75 -25.70 -5.65
C LEU A 505 66.50 -26.89 -6.59
N GLU A 506 65.53 -27.76 -6.31
CA GLU A 506 65.16 -28.87 -7.21
C GLU A 506 64.33 -28.39 -8.41
N LYS A 507 63.63 -27.27 -8.25
CA LYS A 507 62.83 -26.61 -9.31
C LYS A 507 63.71 -25.66 -10.11
N ASP A 508 63.87 -25.89 -11.42
CA ASP A 508 64.75 -25.08 -12.27
C ASP A 508 64.37 -23.57 -12.29
N SER A 509 63.07 -23.25 -12.27
CA SER A 509 62.57 -21.86 -12.24
C SER A 509 63.02 -21.10 -10.98
N TYR A 510 63.01 -21.78 -9.83
CA TYR A 510 63.48 -21.24 -8.56
C TYR A 510 65.00 -21.19 -8.48
N ARG A 511 65.69 -22.22 -8.99
CA ARG A 511 67.15 -22.31 -8.93
C ARG A 511 67.82 -21.09 -9.56
N ILE A 512 67.38 -20.67 -10.75
CA ILE A 512 67.92 -19.49 -11.44
C ILE A 512 67.71 -18.23 -10.60
N GLY A 513 66.50 -18.05 -10.06
CA GLY A 513 66.18 -16.89 -9.23
C GLY A 513 66.98 -16.86 -7.91
N ILE A 514 67.15 -18.01 -7.26
CA ILE A 514 67.94 -18.13 -6.03
C ILE A 514 69.41 -17.78 -6.29
N ILE A 515 70.00 -18.28 -7.38
CA ILE A 515 71.38 -17.91 -7.78
C ILE A 515 71.49 -16.39 -7.92
N ARG A 516 70.51 -15.77 -8.58
CA ARG A 516 70.49 -14.31 -8.77
C ARG A 516 70.32 -13.55 -7.46
N CYS A 517 69.50 -14.04 -6.52
CA CYS A 517 69.43 -13.48 -5.17
C CYS A 517 70.78 -13.56 -4.44
N LEU A 518 71.46 -14.70 -4.51
CA LEU A 518 72.77 -14.90 -3.88
C LEU A 518 73.82 -13.94 -4.46
N GLU A 519 73.84 -13.75 -5.78
CA GLU A 519 74.72 -12.77 -6.43
C GLU A 519 74.48 -11.35 -5.89
N MET A 520 73.23 -10.97 -5.65
CA MET A 520 72.86 -9.65 -5.13
C MET A 520 73.16 -9.45 -3.65
N LEU A 521 73.27 -10.54 -2.86
CA LEU A 521 73.60 -10.46 -1.43
C LEU A 521 75.10 -10.26 -1.16
N GLU A 522 75.93 -10.36 -2.21
CA GLU A 522 77.39 -10.21 -2.18
C GLU A 522 78.01 -11.12 -1.10
N SER A 523 78.81 -10.58 -0.18
CA SER A 523 79.49 -11.34 0.86
C SER A 523 78.56 -12.12 1.79
N ALA A 524 77.30 -11.70 1.97
CA ALA A 524 76.33 -12.42 2.80
C ALA A 524 75.82 -13.72 2.16
N SER A 525 76.05 -13.91 0.85
CA SER A 525 75.77 -15.19 0.18
C SER A 525 76.67 -16.32 0.71
N ILE A 526 77.84 -15.98 1.24
CA ILE A 526 78.81 -16.95 1.76
C ILE A 526 78.23 -17.69 2.97
N ASP A 527 77.57 -16.96 3.88
CA ASP A 527 76.96 -17.54 5.07
C ASP A 527 75.87 -18.56 4.71
N ILE A 528 75.09 -18.27 3.65
CA ILE A 528 74.11 -19.21 3.11
C ILE A 528 74.83 -20.40 2.49
N LEU A 529 75.80 -20.18 1.59
CA LEU A 529 76.49 -21.26 0.89
C LEU A 529 77.22 -22.22 1.84
N THR A 530 77.87 -21.73 2.90
CA THR A 530 78.59 -22.58 3.87
C THR A 530 77.68 -23.52 4.64
N SER A 531 76.39 -23.20 4.74
CA SER A 531 75.39 -24.02 5.42
C SER A 531 74.76 -25.10 4.53
N LEU A 532 75.08 -25.13 3.24
CA LEU A 532 74.51 -26.09 2.28
C LEU A 532 75.39 -27.34 2.10
N PRO A 533 74.82 -28.47 1.66
CA PRO A 533 75.60 -29.63 1.27
C PRO A 533 76.56 -29.34 0.11
N GLU A 534 77.74 -29.94 0.11
CA GLU A 534 78.79 -29.75 -0.91
C GLU A 534 78.26 -29.91 -2.35
N ARG A 535 77.44 -30.93 -2.60
CA ARG A 535 76.83 -31.18 -3.91
C ARG A 535 75.96 -30.00 -4.38
N THR A 536 75.23 -29.38 -3.47
CA THR A 536 74.36 -28.23 -3.75
C THR A 536 75.18 -26.97 -4.01
N ILE A 537 76.24 -26.75 -3.23
CA ILE A 537 77.19 -25.65 -3.42
C ILE A 537 77.82 -25.72 -4.81
N VAL A 538 78.35 -26.88 -5.21
CA VAL A 538 78.97 -27.07 -6.54
C VAL A 538 77.95 -26.77 -7.64
N ASN A 539 76.74 -27.32 -7.55
CA ASN A 539 75.68 -27.08 -8.54
C ASN A 539 75.29 -25.60 -8.69
N ILE A 540 75.33 -24.82 -7.61
CA ILE A 540 75.07 -23.37 -7.65
C ILE A 540 76.25 -22.63 -8.30
N LEU A 541 77.49 -22.94 -7.87
CA LEU A 541 78.70 -22.24 -8.31
C LEU A 541 79.07 -22.53 -9.78
N GLU A 542 78.85 -23.74 -10.29
CA GLU A 542 79.04 -24.07 -11.72
C GLU A 542 78.19 -23.19 -12.64
N ARG A 543 77.02 -22.77 -12.15
CA ARG A 543 76.04 -22.00 -12.93
C ARG A 543 76.19 -20.49 -12.79
N SER A 544 77.07 -20.01 -11.90
CA SER A 544 77.35 -18.57 -11.75
C SER A 544 78.83 -18.27 -11.53
N LYS A 545 79.47 -17.75 -12.58
CA LYS A 545 80.84 -17.21 -12.53
C LYS A 545 80.94 -16.01 -11.58
N THR A 546 79.88 -15.20 -11.51
CA THR A 546 79.80 -14.03 -10.63
C THR A 546 79.85 -14.44 -9.17
N LEU A 547 79.03 -15.41 -8.77
CA LEU A 547 78.98 -15.91 -7.41
C LEU A 547 80.30 -16.61 -7.04
N CYS A 548 80.88 -17.39 -7.95
CA CYS A 548 82.20 -18.00 -7.76
C CYS A 548 83.29 -16.93 -7.48
N LYS A 549 83.29 -15.82 -8.22
CA LYS A 549 84.19 -14.68 -7.99
C LYS A 549 83.94 -14.04 -6.64
N ILE A 550 82.68 -13.74 -6.29
CA ILE A 550 82.30 -13.18 -4.97
C ILE A 550 82.82 -14.07 -3.84
N CYS A 551 82.69 -15.39 -3.97
CA CYS A 551 83.21 -16.33 -2.99
C CYS A 551 84.74 -16.26 -2.89
N ARG A 552 85.48 -16.31 -4.00
CA ARG A 552 86.96 -16.19 -4.01
C ARG A 552 87.42 -14.89 -3.35
N ASP A 553 86.80 -13.76 -3.70
CA ASP A 553 87.22 -12.43 -3.25
C ASP A 553 87.01 -12.20 -1.74
N ASN A 554 86.15 -12.99 -1.10
CA ASN A 554 85.72 -12.78 0.29
C ASN A 554 86.12 -13.92 1.26
N ILE A 555 86.27 -15.15 0.78
CA ILE A 555 86.58 -16.32 1.61
C ILE A 555 88.04 -16.36 2.07
N PHE A 556 88.96 -15.74 1.31
CA PHE A 556 90.39 -15.63 1.63
C PHE A 556 90.75 -14.32 2.35
N ARG A 557 89.76 -13.49 2.70
CA ARG A 557 89.98 -12.28 3.51
C ARG A 557 90.35 -12.66 4.94
N ARG A 558 91.21 -11.86 5.57
CA ARG A 558 91.75 -12.12 6.93
C ARG A 558 90.65 -12.36 7.99
N GLU A 559 89.52 -11.66 7.88
CA GLU A 559 88.37 -11.78 8.80
C GLU A 559 87.70 -13.16 8.76
N ASN A 560 87.78 -13.87 7.64
CA ASN A 560 87.18 -15.18 7.48
C ASN A 560 88.17 -16.33 7.70
N ASN A 561 89.48 -16.09 7.72
CA ASN A 561 90.53 -17.13 7.80
C ASN A 561 90.34 -18.13 8.95
N ASN A 562 89.76 -17.69 10.07
CA ASN A 562 89.62 -18.51 11.27
C ASN A 562 88.23 -19.18 11.43
N LYS A 563 87.27 -18.95 10.53
CA LYS A 563 85.93 -19.57 10.61
C LYS A 563 85.97 -21.00 10.05
N ARG A 564 85.82 -22.00 10.94
CA ARG A 564 85.79 -23.44 10.57
C ARG A 564 84.71 -23.76 9.54
N GLU A 565 83.57 -23.09 9.62
CA GLU A 565 82.41 -23.26 8.73
C GLU A 565 82.70 -22.88 7.27
N VAL A 566 83.69 -22.02 7.04
CA VAL A 566 84.09 -21.56 5.70
C VAL A 566 85.12 -22.51 5.05
N ASN A 567 85.72 -23.43 5.81
CA ASN A 567 86.76 -24.33 5.32
C ASN A 567 86.23 -25.33 4.28
N SER A 568 84.97 -25.77 4.40
CA SER A 568 84.29 -26.62 3.41
C SER A 568 84.19 -25.89 2.07
N LEU A 569 83.71 -24.64 2.08
CA LEU A 569 83.58 -23.81 0.89
C LEU A 569 84.96 -23.43 0.28
N ARG A 570 85.99 -23.20 1.12
CA ARG A 570 87.39 -23.04 0.65
C ARG A 570 87.91 -24.24 -0.12
N ARG A 571 87.67 -25.43 0.43
CA ARG A 571 88.10 -26.69 -0.17
C ARG A 571 87.45 -26.86 -1.55
N ILE A 572 86.13 -26.71 -1.61
CA ILE A 572 85.34 -26.82 -2.84
C ILE A 572 85.86 -25.86 -3.92
N ILE A 573 86.12 -24.59 -3.56
CA ILE A 573 86.64 -23.61 -4.52
C ILE A 573 88.04 -24.01 -4.98
N ARG A 574 88.98 -24.32 -4.08
CA ARG A 574 90.36 -24.70 -4.47
C ARG A 574 90.43 -25.96 -5.33
N GLU A 575 89.56 -26.93 -5.09
CA GLU A 575 89.61 -28.24 -5.76
C GLU A 575 88.86 -28.27 -7.09
N ARG A 576 87.84 -27.42 -7.29
CA ARG A 576 86.94 -27.50 -8.45
C ARG A 576 86.80 -26.25 -9.30
N PHE A 577 87.16 -25.07 -8.78
CA PHE A 577 86.98 -23.80 -9.48
C PHE A 577 88.22 -22.94 -9.40
#